data_AF-A0A9W6XNG8-F1
#
_entry.id   AF-A0A9W6XNG8-F1
#
_cell.length_a   1.000
_cell.length_b   1.000
_cell.length_c   1.000
_cell.angle_alpha   90.00
_cell.angle_beta   90.00
_cell.angle_gamma   90.00
#
_symmetry.space_group_name_H-M   'P 1'
#
loop_
_entity.id
_entity.type
_entity.pdbx_description
1 polymer ?
#
loop_
_entity_poly.entity_id
_entity_poly.type
_entity_poly.pdbx_seq_one_letter_code
_entity_poly.pdbx_strand_id
1 'polypeptide(L)'
;MWLEDRKWLQQDWRRVFSDVSIFAKETSTDFISTDAIPARHWVLANEAISKFASSRMLTEFATVSGKGMITFENVVGGLCRGWLNDSHVAFCLETIAASAGNCYVLSSLMWVCGWPSLPNTSLRETKFIVHPVNIASNHWGVIMIRLSLTGNEKKILRVHVYMYEALISDDYRKEMENVREGQPKNDNGKNLGGKEGLRGFVERCHKASASNVTLCIDPVEWLEPPQQPDATSCGVLVVAQVHNYLTGNEDRQTYNISKKDVKVMRLRMLWIILHYSKEIPISDSEKVEN
;
A
#
# COMPACT_ATOMS: atom_id res chain seq x y z
N MET A 1 -9.50 11.17 -20.09
CA MET A 1 -8.79 10.78 -18.84
C MET A 1 -7.90 11.91 -18.34
N TRP A 2 -6.83 12.27 -19.05
CA TRP A 2 -5.92 13.38 -18.67
C TRP A 2 -6.61 14.74 -18.44
N LEU A 3 -7.44 15.21 -19.39
CA LEU A 3 -8.18 16.48 -19.26
C LEU A 3 -9.10 16.50 -18.04
N GLU A 4 -9.73 15.36 -17.78
CA GLU A 4 -10.65 15.23 -16.68
C GLU A 4 -9.85 15.29 -15.36
N ASP A 5 -8.71 14.62 -15.26
CA ASP A 5 -7.88 14.64 -14.04
C ASP A 5 -7.35 16.04 -13.77
N ARG A 6 -7.00 16.74 -14.84
CA ARG A 6 -6.65 18.14 -14.79
C ARG A 6 -7.77 19.01 -14.22
N LYS A 7 -9.01 18.83 -14.65
CA LYS A 7 -10.17 19.54 -14.08
C LYS A 7 -10.35 19.23 -12.59
N TRP A 8 -10.16 17.96 -12.18
CA TRP A 8 -10.23 17.58 -10.78
C TRP A 8 -9.15 18.29 -9.95
N LEU A 9 -7.92 18.39 -10.46
CA LEU A 9 -6.85 19.13 -9.79
C LEU A 9 -7.12 20.64 -9.72
N GLN A 10 -7.79 21.21 -10.72
CA GLN A 10 -8.09 22.66 -10.80
C GLN A 10 -9.25 23.11 -9.92
N GLN A 11 -9.98 22.18 -9.28
CA GLN A 11 -11.05 22.55 -8.33
C GLN A 11 -10.50 23.37 -7.16
N ASP A 12 -11.36 24.16 -6.52
CA ASP A 12 -10.94 25.00 -5.38
C ASP A 12 -10.67 24.17 -4.10
N TRP A 13 -9.43 23.69 -3.96
CA TRP A 13 -8.97 22.89 -2.81
C TRP A 13 -9.05 23.61 -1.46
N ARG A 14 -9.11 24.95 -1.47
CA ARG A 14 -9.30 25.74 -0.25
C ARG A 14 -10.66 25.50 0.40
N ARG A 15 -11.61 24.88 -0.32
CA ARG A 15 -12.94 24.51 0.17
C ARG A 15 -13.02 23.04 0.62
N VAL A 16 -11.92 22.29 0.52
CA VAL A 16 -11.83 20.87 0.91
C VAL A 16 -11.12 20.76 2.26
N PHE A 17 -11.92 20.81 3.32
CA PHE A 17 -11.46 20.62 4.71
C PHE A 17 -11.43 19.13 5.04
N SER A 18 -10.24 18.62 5.35
CA SER A 18 -10.01 17.24 5.78
C SER A 18 -8.58 17.14 6.33
N ASP A 19 -8.42 16.54 7.51
CA ASP A 19 -7.12 16.29 8.15
C ASP A 19 -6.88 14.79 8.27
N VAL A 20 -6.41 14.20 7.16
CA VAL A 20 -6.01 12.79 7.12
C VAL A 20 -4.54 12.64 7.46
N SER A 21 -4.14 11.49 8.00
CA SER A 21 -2.75 11.21 8.40
C SER A 21 -1.85 10.74 7.26
N ILE A 22 -2.42 10.13 6.21
CA ILE A 22 -1.64 9.56 5.10
C ILE A 22 -0.71 10.62 4.48
N PHE A 23 0.59 10.31 4.45
CA PHE A 23 1.65 11.15 3.89
C PHE A 23 1.68 12.59 4.43
N ALA A 24 1.20 12.79 5.66
CA ALA A 24 1.08 14.13 6.21
C ALA A 24 2.44 14.79 6.45
N LYS A 25 3.46 13.98 6.78
CA LYS A 25 4.85 14.43 6.93
C LYS A 25 5.44 14.88 5.61
N GLU A 26 5.37 14.03 4.59
CA GLU A 26 5.95 14.28 3.26
C GLU A 26 5.26 15.46 2.57
N THR A 27 3.95 15.63 2.80
CA THR A 27 3.18 16.72 2.23
C THR A 27 3.18 17.99 3.11
N SER A 28 3.94 18.01 4.20
CA SER A 28 4.03 19.14 5.14
C SER A 28 2.66 19.62 5.64
N THR A 29 1.75 18.69 5.88
CA THR A 29 0.46 18.95 6.54
C THR A 29 0.47 18.53 8.01
N ASP A 30 1.52 17.85 8.46
CA ASP A 30 1.75 17.64 9.89
C ASP A 30 2.11 18.95 10.59
N PHE A 31 1.60 19.12 11.82
CA PHE A 31 1.91 20.23 12.73
C PHE A 31 1.54 21.65 12.24
N ILE A 32 0.78 21.78 11.15
CA ILE A 32 0.17 23.06 10.76
C ILE A 32 -1.22 23.21 11.39
N SER A 33 -1.70 24.45 11.52
CA SER A 33 -3.06 24.69 12.01
C SER A 33 -4.10 24.12 11.05
N THR A 34 -5.23 23.66 11.59
CA THR A 34 -6.35 23.10 10.80
C THR A 34 -6.85 24.05 9.72
N ASP A 35 -6.78 25.36 9.98
CA ASP A 35 -7.20 26.41 9.04
C ASP A 35 -6.20 26.61 7.89
N ALA A 36 -4.94 26.21 8.07
CA ALA A 36 -3.91 26.27 7.04
C ALA A 36 -3.91 25.05 6.10
N ILE A 37 -4.51 23.93 6.51
CA ILE A 37 -4.55 22.68 5.74
C ILE A 37 -5.13 22.86 4.32
N PRO A 38 -6.27 23.54 4.11
CA PRO A 38 -6.83 23.72 2.76
C PRO A 38 -5.92 24.54 1.84
N ALA A 39 -5.18 25.52 2.39
CA ALA A 39 -4.18 26.27 1.64
C ALA A 39 -3.02 25.36 1.20
N ARG A 40 -2.58 24.44 2.07
CA ARG A 40 -1.56 23.45 1.70
C ARG A 40 -2.07 22.48 0.62
N HIS A 41 -3.32 21.99 0.71
CA HIS A 41 -3.92 21.17 -0.35
C HIS A 41 -3.93 21.88 -1.71
N TRP A 42 -4.23 23.19 -1.72
CA TRP A 42 -4.15 23.99 -2.94
C TRP A 42 -2.74 24.05 -3.53
N VAL A 43 -1.70 24.17 -2.69
CA VAL A 43 -0.31 24.13 -3.14
C VAL A 43 0.04 22.75 -3.75
N LEU A 44 -0.29 21.66 -3.05
CA LEU A 44 -0.04 20.29 -3.55
C LEU A 44 -0.69 20.04 -4.90
N ALA A 45 -1.93 20.52 -5.09
CA ALA A 45 -2.63 20.40 -6.36
C ALA A 45 -1.96 21.18 -7.49
N ASN A 46 -1.48 22.39 -7.23
CA ASN A 46 -0.75 23.20 -8.21
C ASN A 46 0.62 22.58 -8.58
N GLU A 47 1.29 21.98 -7.61
CA GLU A 47 2.52 21.21 -7.85
C GLU A 47 2.20 19.98 -8.72
N ALA A 48 1.18 19.18 -8.40
CA ALA A 48 0.78 18.06 -9.25
C ALA A 48 0.40 18.52 -10.68
N ILE A 49 -0.28 19.65 -10.78
CA ILE A 49 -0.61 20.33 -12.03
C ILE A 49 0.63 20.63 -12.88
N SER A 50 1.74 21.09 -12.29
CA SER A 50 2.94 21.39 -13.08
C SER A 50 3.51 20.13 -13.71
N LYS A 51 3.52 19.00 -12.99
CA LYS A 51 3.94 17.69 -13.51
C LYS A 51 3.04 17.18 -14.63
N PHE A 52 1.73 17.41 -14.54
CA PHE A 52 0.81 17.07 -15.64
C PHE A 52 1.10 17.83 -16.94
N ALA A 53 1.72 19.02 -16.85
CA ALA A 53 2.08 19.82 -18.01
C ALA A 53 3.48 19.49 -18.57
N SER A 54 4.37 18.91 -17.76
CA SER A 54 5.76 18.65 -18.15
C SER A 54 6.09 17.18 -18.44
N SER A 55 5.33 16.24 -17.88
CA SER A 55 5.63 14.81 -17.96
C SER A 55 5.10 14.20 -19.26
N ARG A 56 5.87 13.29 -19.85
CA ARG A 56 5.43 12.46 -20.99
C ARG A 56 4.75 11.20 -20.45
N MET A 57 3.89 10.56 -21.25
CA MET A 57 3.16 9.36 -20.81
C MET A 57 4.09 8.23 -20.34
N LEU A 58 5.23 8.04 -21.01
CA LEU A 58 6.22 7.02 -20.67
C LEU A 58 7.27 7.50 -19.66
N THR A 59 7.15 8.71 -19.09
CA THR A 59 8.00 9.13 -17.97
C THR A 59 7.77 8.17 -16.80
N GLU A 60 8.85 7.64 -16.22
CA GLU A 60 8.78 6.77 -15.06
C GLU A 60 9.09 7.54 -13.78
N PHE A 61 8.41 7.17 -12.71
CA PHE A 61 8.67 7.63 -11.36
C PHE A 61 9.07 6.43 -10.52
N ALA A 62 10.21 6.51 -9.85
CA ALA A 62 10.68 5.51 -8.92
C ALA A 62 10.57 6.02 -7.48
N THR A 63 10.21 5.14 -6.54
CA THR A 63 10.26 5.48 -5.11
C THR A 63 11.67 5.87 -4.71
N VAL A 64 11.84 6.64 -3.63
CA VAL A 64 13.17 7.02 -3.14
C VAL A 64 14.06 5.81 -2.87
N SER A 65 13.45 4.71 -2.39
CA SER A 65 14.09 3.40 -2.16
C SER A 65 14.45 2.65 -3.45
N GLY A 66 13.89 3.04 -4.60
CA GLY A 66 14.07 2.37 -5.90
C GLY A 66 13.32 1.04 -6.04
N LYS A 67 12.48 0.66 -5.06
CA LYS A 67 11.76 -0.62 -5.04
C LYS A 67 10.38 -0.58 -5.72
N GLY A 68 9.79 0.61 -5.87
CA GLY A 68 8.55 0.80 -6.60
C GLY A 68 8.77 1.69 -7.81
N MET A 69 8.11 1.38 -8.92
CA MET A 69 8.12 2.19 -10.13
C MET A 69 6.70 2.32 -10.69
N ILE A 70 6.40 3.45 -11.33
CA ILE A 70 5.12 3.71 -11.98
C ILE A 70 5.32 4.68 -13.15
N THR A 71 4.69 4.40 -14.28
CA THR A 71 4.68 5.30 -15.44
C THR A 71 3.66 6.42 -15.25
N PHE A 72 3.90 7.58 -15.87
CA PHE A 72 2.93 8.68 -15.85
C PHE A 72 1.58 8.28 -16.47
N GLU A 73 1.59 7.45 -17.51
CA GLU A 73 0.39 6.87 -18.10
C GLU A 73 -0.46 6.13 -17.06
N ASN A 74 0.18 5.30 -16.22
CA ASN A 74 -0.53 4.58 -15.16
C ASN A 74 -1.10 5.52 -14.08
N VAL A 75 -0.43 6.64 -13.81
CA VAL A 75 -0.92 7.65 -12.84
C VAL A 75 -2.19 8.33 -13.35
N VAL A 76 -2.24 8.64 -14.65
CA VAL A 76 -3.37 9.31 -15.28
C VAL A 76 -4.60 8.40 -15.29
N GLY A 77 -5.71 8.88 -14.75
CA GLY A 77 -7.01 8.21 -14.70
C GLY A 77 -7.23 7.29 -13.51
N GLY A 78 -6.17 6.79 -12.88
CA GLY A 78 -6.26 5.95 -11.69
C GLY A 78 -6.53 6.79 -10.44
N LEU A 79 -5.54 7.60 -10.04
CA LEU A 79 -5.55 8.24 -8.72
C LEU A 79 -6.64 9.29 -8.52
N CYS A 80 -6.92 10.12 -9.52
CA CYS A 80 -7.84 11.25 -9.32
C CYS A 80 -9.30 10.80 -9.15
N ARG A 81 -9.73 9.73 -9.85
CA ARG A 81 -11.16 9.35 -9.93
C ARG A 81 -11.46 7.87 -10.15
N GLY A 82 -10.45 7.02 -10.24
CA GLY A 82 -10.61 5.60 -10.61
C GLY A 82 -10.29 4.64 -9.47
N TRP A 83 -10.37 3.36 -9.82
CA TRP A 83 -9.84 2.28 -9.00
C TRP A 83 -8.31 2.33 -9.07
N LEU A 84 -7.67 2.15 -7.93
CA LEU A 84 -6.23 1.96 -7.92
C LEU A 84 -5.92 0.59 -8.50
N ASN A 85 -4.94 0.53 -9.39
CA ASN A 85 -4.35 -0.73 -9.85
C ASN A 85 -3.14 -1.11 -8.97
N ASP A 86 -2.54 -2.25 -9.27
CA ASP A 86 -1.39 -2.81 -8.54
C ASP A 86 -0.21 -1.84 -8.47
N SER A 87 0.07 -1.07 -9.53
CA SER A 87 1.19 -0.12 -9.57
C SER A 87 1.02 1.01 -8.56
N HIS A 88 -0.20 1.56 -8.44
CA HIS A 88 -0.49 2.62 -7.47
C HIS A 88 -0.32 2.14 -6.03
N VAL A 89 -0.90 0.98 -5.72
CA VAL A 89 -0.84 0.39 -4.38
C VAL A 89 0.61 0.03 -4.05
N ALA A 90 1.31 -0.69 -4.92
CA ALA A 90 2.70 -1.07 -4.72
C ALA A 90 3.61 0.14 -4.49
N PHE A 91 3.51 1.18 -5.34
CA PHE A 91 4.34 2.38 -5.20
C PHE A 91 4.14 3.07 -3.84
N CYS A 92 2.87 3.24 -3.42
CA CYS A 92 2.58 3.91 -2.17
C CYS A 92 3.02 3.07 -0.96
N LEU A 93 2.77 1.76 -0.98
CA LEU A 93 3.19 0.87 0.10
C LEU A 93 4.72 0.80 0.22
N GLU A 94 5.45 0.75 -0.89
CA GLU A 94 6.92 0.81 -0.90
C GLU A 94 7.45 2.14 -0.35
N THR A 95 6.76 3.26 -0.65
CA THR A 95 7.11 4.58 -0.08
C THR A 95 6.91 4.59 1.43
N ILE A 96 5.77 4.07 1.92
CA ILE A 96 5.48 3.96 3.36
C ILE A 96 6.51 3.06 4.05
N ALA A 97 6.79 1.89 3.48
CA ALA A 97 7.73 0.91 4.03
C ALA A 97 9.15 1.46 4.14
N ALA A 98 9.58 2.26 3.15
CA ALA A 98 10.86 2.95 3.19
C ALA A 98 10.95 3.96 4.35
N SER A 99 9.87 4.67 4.64
CA SER A 99 9.78 5.63 5.76
C SER A 99 9.74 4.94 7.13
N ALA A 100 8.99 3.83 7.24
CA ALA A 100 8.87 3.05 8.48
C ALA A 100 10.16 2.30 8.85
N GLY A 101 10.93 1.88 7.86
CA GLY A 101 12.15 1.10 8.02
C GLY A 101 11.88 -0.36 8.42
N ASN A 102 12.78 -1.26 8.03
CA ASN A 102 12.69 -2.70 8.32
C ASN A 102 11.32 -3.31 7.94
N CYS A 103 10.71 -2.80 6.88
CA CYS A 103 9.43 -3.27 6.37
C CYS A 103 9.63 -3.96 5.02
N TYR A 104 8.99 -5.10 4.84
CA TYR A 104 9.02 -5.87 3.61
C TYR A 104 7.64 -5.86 2.95
N VAL A 105 7.53 -5.25 1.77
CA VAL A 105 6.29 -5.21 0.99
C VAL A 105 6.33 -6.34 -0.03
N LEU A 106 5.29 -7.16 -0.02
CA LEU A 106 5.06 -8.23 -0.99
C LEU A 106 4.20 -7.70 -2.14
N SER A 107 4.38 -8.24 -3.34
CA SER A 107 3.50 -7.92 -4.47
C SER A 107 2.08 -8.44 -4.23
N SER A 108 1.07 -7.74 -4.76
CA SER A 108 -0.31 -8.23 -4.84
C SER A 108 -0.44 -9.52 -5.65
N LEU A 109 0.53 -9.80 -6.52
CA LEU A 109 0.55 -10.97 -7.40
C LEU A 109 1.10 -12.23 -6.72
N MET A 110 1.58 -12.16 -5.47
CA MET A 110 2.21 -13.32 -4.81
C MET A 110 1.26 -14.51 -4.65
N TRP A 111 -0.04 -14.25 -4.45
CA TRP A 111 -1.03 -15.31 -4.48
C TRP A 111 -1.13 -15.96 -5.86
N VAL A 112 -1.00 -15.23 -6.97
CA VAL A 112 -1.15 -15.78 -8.32
C VAL A 112 0.13 -16.44 -8.81
N CYS A 113 1.27 -15.78 -8.62
CA CYS A 113 2.57 -16.19 -9.18
C CYS A 113 3.39 -17.09 -8.24
N GLY A 114 2.97 -17.23 -6.98
CA GLY A 114 3.73 -17.91 -5.94
C GLY A 114 4.56 -16.94 -5.09
N TRP A 115 4.86 -17.37 -3.87
CA TRP A 115 5.65 -16.59 -2.92
C TRP A 115 7.12 -16.56 -3.33
N PRO A 116 7.85 -15.49 -2.98
CA PRO A 116 9.23 -15.37 -3.39
C PRO A 116 10.11 -16.41 -2.68
N SER A 117 11.33 -16.56 -3.19
CA SER A 117 12.40 -17.22 -2.46
C SER A 117 12.71 -16.47 -1.16
N LEU A 118 13.55 -17.07 -0.31
CA LEU A 118 13.88 -16.52 1.00
C LEU A 118 14.37 -15.07 0.88
N PRO A 119 13.83 -14.13 1.68
CA PRO A 119 14.30 -12.75 1.65
C PRO A 119 15.76 -12.68 2.10
N ASN A 120 16.50 -11.73 1.53
CA ASN A 120 17.91 -11.49 1.91
C ASN A 120 18.06 -10.98 3.35
N THR A 121 16.99 -10.43 3.92
CA THR A 121 16.95 -9.89 5.29
C THR A 121 16.34 -10.92 6.22
N SER A 122 16.98 -11.13 7.38
CA SER A 122 16.46 -12.05 8.40
C SER A 122 15.11 -11.55 8.94
N LEU A 123 14.17 -12.47 9.22
CA LEU A 123 12.93 -12.11 9.89
C LEU A 123 13.14 -11.46 11.26
N ARG A 124 14.32 -11.64 11.87
CA ARG A 124 14.70 -10.97 13.13
C ARG A 124 14.91 -9.47 12.98
N GLU A 125 15.31 -9.04 11.80
CA GLU A 125 15.60 -7.65 11.48
C GLU A 125 14.37 -6.95 10.91
N THR A 126 13.44 -7.72 10.34
CA THR A 126 12.15 -7.26 9.83
C THR A 126 11.18 -6.93 10.97
N LYS A 127 10.60 -5.73 10.93
CA LYS A 127 9.53 -5.28 11.84
C LYS A 127 8.13 -5.55 11.26
N PHE A 128 7.99 -5.36 9.95
CA PHE A 128 6.70 -5.48 9.27
C PHE A 128 6.82 -6.26 7.96
N ILE A 129 5.81 -7.06 7.65
CA ILE A 129 5.56 -7.58 6.30
C ILE A 129 4.18 -7.08 5.89
N VAL A 130 4.07 -6.50 4.69
CA VAL A 130 2.81 -5.97 4.16
C VAL A 130 2.52 -6.68 2.85
N HIS A 131 1.33 -7.28 2.74
CA HIS A 131 0.85 -7.92 1.52
C HIS A 131 -0.50 -7.31 1.11
N PRO A 132 -0.55 -6.42 0.11
CA PRO A 132 -1.81 -6.03 -0.49
C PRO A 132 -2.42 -7.23 -1.23
N VAL A 133 -3.74 -7.38 -1.16
CA VAL A 133 -4.47 -8.48 -1.79
C VAL A 133 -5.45 -7.87 -2.78
N ASN A 134 -5.30 -8.23 -4.05
CA ASN A 134 -6.28 -7.91 -5.08
C ASN A 134 -7.33 -9.04 -5.10
N ILE A 135 -8.48 -8.78 -4.48
CA ILE A 135 -9.55 -9.74 -4.24
C ILE A 135 -10.49 -9.71 -5.44
N ALA A 136 -10.75 -10.87 -6.03
CA ALA A 136 -11.59 -11.02 -7.23
C ALA A 136 -11.28 -10.05 -8.41
N SER A 137 -10.05 -9.50 -8.50
CA SER A 137 -9.66 -8.48 -9.48
C SER A 137 -10.49 -7.18 -9.43
N ASN A 138 -11.24 -6.94 -8.33
CA ASN A 138 -12.16 -5.81 -8.23
C ASN A 138 -12.22 -5.12 -6.86
N HIS A 139 -11.54 -5.66 -5.86
CA HIS A 139 -11.49 -5.10 -4.52
C HIS A 139 -10.09 -5.23 -3.92
N TRP A 140 -9.75 -4.32 -3.01
CA TRP A 140 -8.47 -4.32 -2.33
C TRP A 140 -8.65 -4.64 -0.85
N GLY A 141 -7.88 -5.62 -0.38
CA GLY A 141 -7.61 -5.85 1.04
C GLY A 141 -6.11 -5.78 1.32
N VAL A 142 -5.74 -5.91 2.58
CA VAL A 142 -4.34 -5.98 2.99
C VAL A 142 -4.14 -6.88 4.20
N ILE A 143 -3.06 -7.66 4.17
CA ILE A 143 -2.57 -8.42 5.31
C ILE A 143 -1.29 -7.74 5.80
N MET A 144 -1.29 -7.28 7.05
CA MET A 144 -0.13 -6.65 7.69
C MET A 144 0.34 -7.54 8.83
N ILE A 145 1.63 -7.88 8.81
CA ILE A 145 2.25 -8.70 9.83
C ILE A 145 3.22 -7.85 10.62
N ARG A 146 3.04 -7.79 11.94
CA ARG A 146 4.00 -7.18 12.87
C ARG A 146 4.83 -8.28 13.52
N LEU A 147 6.14 -8.16 13.35
CA LEU A 147 7.14 -9.07 13.92
C LEU A 147 7.79 -8.42 15.13
N SER A 148 7.84 -9.16 16.24
CA SER A 148 8.46 -8.68 17.48
C SER A 148 9.21 -9.80 18.19
N LEU A 149 10.44 -9.51 18.63
CA LEU A 149 11.20 -10.41 19.49
C LEU A 149 10.82 -10.17 20.95
N THR A 150 10.27 -11.19 21.59
CA THR A 150 9.73 -11.15 22.96
C THR A 150 10.27 -12.30 23.81
N GLY A 151 9.92 -12.30 25.10
CA GLY A 151 10.37 -13.28 26.09
C GLY A 151 11.76 -12.96 26.67
N ASN A 152 12.13 -13.71 27.72
CA ASN A 152 13.47 -13.62 28.31
C ASN A 152 14.53 -13.95 27.25
N GLU A 153 15.56 -13.10 27.15
CA GLU A 153 16.62 -13.19 26.13
C GLU A 153 16.16 -13.11 24.66
N LYS A 154 14.94 -12.59 24.38
CA LYS A 154 14.43 -12.41 23.00
C LYS A 154 14.34 -13.73 22.20
N LYS A 155 14.00 -14.83 22.86
CA LYS A 155 13.94 -16.17 22.26
C LYS A 155 12.65 -16.49 21.49
N ILE A 156 11.65 -15.61 21.52
CA ILE A 156 10.36 -15.82 20.83
C ILE A 156 10.20 -14.74 19.76
N LEU A 157 10.06 -15.16 18.49
CA LEU A 157 9.58 -14.30 17.42
C LEU A 157 8.06 -14.38 17.35
N ARG A 158 7.40 -13.32 17.83
CA ARG A 158 5.94 -13.22 17.85
C ARG A 158 5.44 -12.49 16.61
N VAL A 159 4.47 -13.11 15.93
CA VAL A 159 3.88 -12.69 14.66
C VAL A 159 2.42 -12.32 14.91
N HIS A 160 2.14 -11.02 14.97
CA HIS A 160 0.76 -10.52 15.00
C HIS A 160 0.29 -10.26 13.58
N VAL A 161 -0.91 -10.72 13.25
CA VAL A 161 -1.47 -10.62 11.89
C VAL A 161 -2.71 -9.75 11.93
N TYR A 162 -2.67 -8.64 11.21
CA TYR A 162 -3.81 -7.77 10.97
C TYR A 162 -4.33 -7.98 9.55
N MET A 163 -5.65 -8.06 9.39
CA MET A 163 -6.30 -8.08 8.10
C MET A 163 -7.30 -6.94 8.01
N TYR A 164 -7.34 -6.30 6.85
CA TYR A 164 -8.23 -5.19 6.60
C TYR A 164 -8.79 -5.25 5.18
N GLU A 165 -10.09 -5.06 5.06
CA GLU A 165 -10.76 -4.75 3.81
C GLU A 165 -11.95 -3.83 4.10
N ALA A 166 -12.15 -2.83 3.24
CA ALA A 166 -12.95 -1.65 3.58
C ALA A 166 -14.48 -1.83 3.44
N LEU A 167 -14.97 -3.01 3.03
CA LEU A 167 -16.39 -3.29 2.81
C LEU A 167 -17.02 -4.17 3.89
N ILE A 168 -16.22 -4.79 4.76
CA ILE A 168 -16.68 -5.75 5.78
C ILE A 168 -17.53 -6.87 5.13
N SER A 169 -17.01 -7.42 4.03
CA SER A 169 -17.68 -8.48 3.26
C SER A 169 -17.17 -9.85 3.66
N ASP A 170 -18.06 -10.71 4.12
CA ASP A 170 -17.73 -12.09 4.49
C ASP A 170 -17.06 -12.88 3.35
N ASP A 171 -17.51 -12.66 2.10
CA ASP A 171 -16.92 -13.32 0.92
C ASP A 171 -15.47 -12.87 0.69
N TYR A 172 -15.22 -11.55 0.76
CA TYR A 172 -13.86 -11.01 0.60
C TYR A 172 -12.95 -11.41 1.76
N ARG A 173 -13.48 -11.46 2.99
CA ARG A 173 -12.73 -11.92 4.17
C ARG A 173 -12.31 -13.38 4.01
N LYS A 174 -13.22 -14.24 3.56
CA LYS A 174 -12.93 -15.65 3.27
C LYS A 174 -11.86 -15.81 2.19
N GLU A 175 -11.88 -14.99 1.14
CA GLU A 175 -10.81 -15.01 0.14
C GLU A 175 -9.45 -14.60 0.72
N MET A 176 -9.39 -13.58 1.57
CA MET A 176 -8.15 -13.18 2.25
C MET A 176 -7.62 -14.25 3.21
N GLU A 177 -8.50 -14.95 3.92
CA GLU A 177 -8.13 -16.09 4.76
C GLU A 177 -7.50 -17.21 3.94
N ASN A 178 -8.02 -17.49 2.73
CA ASN A 178 -7.42 -18.45 1.80
C ASN A 178 -6.02 -18.01 1.36
N VAL A 179 -5.81 -16.71 1.08
CA VAL A 179 -4.48 -16.18 0.72
C VAL A 179 -3.49 -16.33 1.88
N ARG A 180 -3.96 -16.18 3.12
CA ARG A 180 -3.14 -16.34 4.33
C ARG A 180 -2.77 -17.78 4.60
N GLU A 181 -3.75 -18.68 4.67
CA GLU A 181 -3.53 -20.09 5.05
C GLU A 181 -2.95 -20.90 3.89
N GLY A 182 -3.33 -20.57 2.66
CA GLY A 182 -3.05 -21.38 1.49
C GLY A 182 -4.14 -22.42 1.23
N GLN A 183 -3.88 -23.30 0.26
CA GLN A 183 -4.77 -24.40 -0.08
C GLN A 183 -4.07 -25.74 0.17
N PRO A 184 -4.72 -26.70 0.86
CA PRO A 184 -4.15 -28.02 1.07
C PRO A 184 -3.97 -28.76 -0.25
N LYS A 185 -3.08 -29.77 -0.24
CA LYS A 185 -3.03 -30.76 -1.31
C LYS A 185 -4.31 -31.58 -1.25
N ASN A 186 -5.06 -31.67 -2.35
CA ASN A 186 -6.15 -32.63 -2.44
C ASN A 186 -5.57 -34.04 -2.56
N ASP A 187 -5.99 -34.95 -1.69
CA ASP A 187 -5.58 -36.37 -1.72
C ASP A 187 -6.11 -37.11 -2.98
N ASN A 188 -7.07 -36.51 -3.70
CA ASN A 188 -7.73 -37.10 -4.86
C ASN A 188 -7.08 -36.67 -6.19
N GLY A 189 -5.86 -37.15 -6.44
CA GLY A 189 -5.46 -37.71 -7.74
C GLY A 189 -5.38 -36.83 -9.01
N LYS A 190 -5.44 -35.50 -8.95
CA LYS A 190 -5.15 -34.65 -10.13
C LYS A 190 -4.39 -33.37 -9.76
N ASN A 191 -3.07 -33.39 -9.95
CA ASN A 191 -2.14 -32.28 -10.27
C ASN A 191 -2.45 -30.82 -9.86
N LEU A 192 -3.16 -30.54 -8.77
CA LEU A 192 -3.03 -29.27 -8.05
C LEU A 192 -2.20 -29.55 -6.81
N GLY A 193 -0.88 -29.31 -6.93
CA GLY A 193 -0.03 -29.17 -5.76
C GLY A 193 -0.65 -28.12 -4.84
N GLY A 194 -0.71 -28.40 -3.54
CA GLY A 194 -1.22 -27.45 -2.54
C GLY A 194 -0.53 -26.10 -2.69
N LYS A 195 -1.29 -25.04 -2.48
CA LYS A 195 -0.84 -23.67 -2.68
C LYS A 195 -0.37 -23.13 -1.35
N GLU A 196 0.93 -22.83 -1.23
CA GLU A 196 1.46 -22.16 -0.04
C GLU A 196 0.67 -20.86 0.18
N GLY A 197 0.34 -20.54 1.44
CA GLY A 197 -0.21 -19.25 1.85
C GLY A 197 0.87 -18.36 2.47
N LEU A 198 0.51 -17.12 2.79
CA LEU A 198 1.42 -16.17 3.45
C LEU A 198 2.01 -16.75 4.74
N ARG A 199 1.21 -17.53 5.49
CA ARG A 199 1.66 -18.24 6.69
C ARG A 199 2.82 -19.19 6.40
N GLY A 200 2.67 -20.03 5.37
CA GLY A 200 3.71 -20.98 4.96
C GLY A 200 4.99 -20.26 4.52
N PHE A 201 4.85 -19.15 3.80
CA PHE A 201 5.99 -18.29 3.46
C PHE A 201 6.72 -17.76 4.70
N VAL A 202 6.00 -17.27 5.71
CA VAL A 202 6.60 -16.78 6.97
C VAL A 202 7.29 -17.91 7.74
N GLU A 203 6.67 -19.08 7.86
CA GLU A 203 7.25 -20.26 8.51
C GLU A 203 8.54 -20.72 7.80
N ARG A 204 8.54 -20.73 6.47
CA ARG A 204 9.70 -21.05 5.64
C ARG A 204 10.84 -20.03 5.84
N CYS A 205 10.51 -18.74 5.89
CA CYS A 205 11.48 -17.67 6.14
C CYS A 205 12.07 -17.74 7.56
N HIS A 206 11.26 -18.08 8.56
CA HIS A 206 11.70 -18.29 9.94
C HIS A 206 12.67 -19.46 10.03
N LYS A 207 12.32 -20.61 9.46
CA LYS A 207 13.19 -21.80 9.45
C LYS A 207 14.55 -21.51 8.83
N ALA A 208 14.61 -20.68 7.80
CA ALA A 208 15.86 -20.35 7.13
C ALA A 208 16.72 -19.30 7.85
N SER A 209 16.11 -18.30 8.48
CA SER A 209 16.82 -17.10 8.94
C SER A 209 16.76 -16.85 10.45
N ALA A 210 15.98 -17.64 11.19
CA ALA A 210 15.68 -17.43 12.61
C ALA A 210 15.36 -18.75 13.34
N SER A 211 15.89 -19.89 12.89
CA SER A 211 15.56 -21.23 13.44
C SER A 211 15.88 -21.42 14.92
N ASN A 212 16.78 -20.61 15.48
CA ASN A 212 17.17 -20.61 16.88
C ASN A 212 16.25 -19.77 17.80
N VAL A 213 15.18 -19.16 17.28
CA VAL A 213 14.08 -18.60 18.10
C VAL A 213 12.80 -19.39 17.84
N THR A 214 11.93 -19.48 18.84
CA THR A 214 10.60 -20.08 18.69
C THR A 214 9.70 -19.12 17.90
N LEU A 215 8.99 -19.64 16.89
CA LEU A 215 7.97 -18.88 16.16
C LEU A 215 6.63 -19.00 16.89
N CYS A 216 5.98 -17.88 17.17
CA CYS A 216 4.63 -17.82 17.73
C CYS A 216 3.77 -16.94 16.83
N ILE A 217 2.73 -17.52 16.23
CA ILE A 217 1.79 -16.80 15.35
C ILE A 217 0.48 -16.63 16.11
N ASP A 218 0.09 -15.39 16.35
CA ASP A 218 -1.16 -15.04 17.04
C ASP A 218 -2.37 -15.27 16.12
N PRO A 219 -3.59 -15.35 16.71
CA PRO A 219 -4.83 -15.28 15.94
C PRO A 219 -4.89 -14.01 15.08
N VAL A 220 -5.63 -14.07 13.98
CA VAL A 220 -5.85 -12.92 13.10
C VAL A 220 -6.70 -11.88 13.83
N GLU A 221 -6.26 -10.63 13.75
CA GLU A 221 -7.04 -9.46 14.12
C GLU A 221 -7.65 -8.83 12.87
N TRP A 222 -8.97 -8.85 12.77
CA TRP A 222 -9.70 -8.14 11.73
C TRP A 222 -9.88 -6.68 12.12
N LEU A 223 -9.41 -5.80 11.25
CA LEU A 223 -9.56 -4.36 11.40
C LEU A 223 -10.87 -3.94 10.75
N GLU A 224 -11.78 -3.41 11.57
CA GLU A 224 -13.13 -3.10 11.15
C GLU A 224 -13.23 -1.68 10.54
N PRO A 225 -12.90 -0.59 11.25
CA PRO A 225 -12.90 0.75 10.67
C PRO A 225 -11.56 1.14 10.02
N PRO A 226 -11.59 2.09 9.08
CA PRO A 226 -12.79 2.73 8.52
C PRO A 226 -13.40 1.94 7.35
N GLN A 227 -14.72 2.07 7.14
CA GLN A 227 -15.36 1.57 5.91
C GLN A 227 -15.23 2.58 4.76
N GLN A 228 -15.23 2.09 3.51
CA GLN A 228 -15.17 2.99 2.36
C GLN A 228 -16.52 3.71 2.15
N PRO A 229 -16.51 5.03 1.84
CA PRO A 229 -17.74 5.81 1.63
C PRO A 229 -18.33 5.68 0.21
N ASP A 230 -17.68 4.91 -0.67
CA ASP A 230 -18.06 4.71 -2.06
C ASP A 230 -17.53 3.36 -2.58
N ALA A 231 -17.85 3.04 -3.84
CA ALA A 231 -17.49 1.76 -4.47
C ALA A 231 -16.08 1.73 -5.10
N THR A 232 -15.23 2.73 -4.85
CA THR A 232 -13.99 2.93 -5.62
C THR A 232 -12.74 3.20 -4.78
N SER A 233 -12.90 3.25 -3.46
CA SER A 233 -11.86 3.78 -2.56
C SER A 233 -11.08 2.71 -1.81
N CYS A 234 -11.38 1.43 -2.01
CA CYS A 234 -10.75 0.31 -1.30
C CYS A 234 -9.22 0.37 -1.35
N GLY A 235 -8.62 0.62 -2.53
CA GLY A 235 -7.17 0.76 -2.65
C GLY A 235 -6.60 1.96 -1.89
N VAL A 236 -7.32 3.10 -1.86
CA VAL A 236 -6.92 4.30 -1.11
C VAL A 236 -6.95 4.00 0.39
N LEU A 237 -8.01 3.35 0.87
CA LEU A 237 -8.15 2.98 2.27
C LEU A 237 -7.13 1.92 2.68
N VAL A 238 -6.80 0.94 1.84
CA VAL A 238 -5.71 -0.01 2.09
C VAL A 238 -4.38 0.71 2.32
N VAL A 239 -4.02 1.66 1.44
CA VAL A 239 -2.77 2.42 1.60
C VAL A 239 -2.79 3.27 2.87
N ALA A 240 -3.91 3.93 3.17
CA ALA A 240 -4.06 4.70 4.40
C ALA A 240 -3.99 3.82 5.65
N GLN A 241 -4.55 2.60 5.58
CA GLN A 241 -4.53 1.64 6.67
C GLN A 241 -3.09 1.25 7.02
N VAL A 242 -2.32 0.87 6.00
CA VAL A 242 -0.91 0.50 6.16
C VAL A 242 -0.11 1.69 6.69
N HIS A 243 -0.29 2.89 6.15
CA HIS A 243 0.41 4.08 6.61
C HIS A 243 0.28 4.27 8.12
N ASN A 244 -0.94 4.19 8.65
CA ASN A 244 -1.18 4.43 10.07
C ASN A 244 -0.59 3.34 10.98
N TYR A 245 -0.72 2.07 10.60
CA TYR A 245 -0.17 0.96 11.39
C TYR A 245 1.36 0.94 11.43
N LEU A 246 2.01 1.35 10.33
CA LEU A 246 3.47 1.39 10.25
C LEU A 246 4.04 2.65 10.89
N THR A 247 3.26 3.73 11.01
CA THR A 247 3.68 5.00 11.63
C THR A 247 3.21 5.18 13.08
N GLY A 248 2.48 4.21 13.64
CA GLY A 248 1.97 4.27 15.02
C GLY A 248 0.80 5.24 15.20
N ASN A 249 0.06 5.54 14.12
CA ASN A 249 -1.12 6.40 14.12
C ASN A 249 -2.44 5.60 14.12
N GLU A 250 -2.44 4.47 14.81
CA GLU A 250 -3.55 3.50 14.84
C GLU A 250 -4.86 4.15 15.34
N ASP A 251 -4.76 5.04 16.33
CA ASP A 251 -5.91 5.76 16.91
C ASP A 251 -6.64 6.66 15.89
N ARG A 252 -5.98 7.06 14.80
CA ARG A 252 -6.55 7.92 13.75
C ARG A 252 -7.42 7.15 12.75
N GLN A 253 -7.92 5.96 13.11
CA GLN A 253 -8.72 5.09 12.23
C GLN A 253 -10.12 4.76 12.74
N THR A 254 -10.53 5.34 13.86
CA THR A 254 -11.82 5.01 14.50
C THR A 254 -13.00 5.84 13.97
N TYR A 255 -12.77 6.73 13.01
CA TYR A 255 -13.78 7.66 12.51
C TYR A 255 -14.32 7.29 11.12
N ASN A 256 -15.52 7.77 10.82
CA ASN A 256 -16.14 7.60 9.51
C ASN A 256 -15.42 8.44 8.45
N ILE A 257 -14.85 7.76 7.45
CA ILE A 257 -14.18 8.42 6.32
C ILE A 257 -15.20 9.07 5.41
N SER A 258 -15.03 10.37 5.16
CA SER A 258 -15.86 11.13 4.23
C SER A 258 -15.30 11.09 2.80
N LYS A 259 -16.13 11.47 1.81
CA LYS A 259 -15.67 11.69 0.43
C LYS A 259 -14.61 12.78 0.31
N LYS A 260 -14.56 13.74 1.25
CA LYS A 260 -13.52 14.78 1.28
C LYS A 260 -12.19 14.19 1.75
N ASP A 261 -12.22 13.28 2.73
CA ASP A 261 -11.04 12.57 3.20
C ASP A 261 -10.42 11.76 2.08
N VAL A 262 -11.20 10.90 1.42
CA VAL A 262 -10.73 10.14 0.23
C VAL A 262 -10.13 11.06 -0.82
N LYS A 263 -10.77 12.20 -1.10
CA LYS A 263 -10.28 13.17 -2.10
C LYS A 263 -8.89 13.72 -1.71
N VAL A 264 -8.67 14.05 -0.44
CA VAL A 264 -7.36 14.50 0.06
C VAL A 264 -6.35 13.36 0.07
N MET A 265 -6.72 12.15 0.50
CA MET A 265 -5.83 10.98 0.46
C MET A 265 -5.32 10.74 -0.97
N ARG A 266 -6.20 10.77 -1.96
CA ARG A 266 -5.86 10.66 -3.40
C ARG A 266 -4.92 11.77 -3.85
N LEU A 267 -5.17 13.03 -3.45
CA LEU A 267 -4.29 14.15 -3.78
C LEU A 267 -2.88 13.94 -3.21
N ARG A 268 -2.77 13.48 -1.97
CA ARG A 268 -1.47 13.23 -1.32
C ARG A 268 -0.74 12.04 -1.95
N MET A 269 -1.44 10.95 -2.25
CA MET A 269 -0.87 9.83 -3.01
C MET A 269 -0.35 10.27 -4.37
N LEU A 270 -1.13 11.06 -5.11
CA LEU A 270 -0.70 11.62 -6.40
C LEU A 270 0.54 12.50 -6.27
N TRP A 271 0.56 13.37 -5.25
CA TRP A 271 1.71 14.22 -5.00
C TRP A 271 2.95 13.40 -4.65
N ILE A 272 2.81 12.35 -3.82
CA ILE A 272 3.91 11.44 -3.49
C ILE A 272 4.51 10.82 -4.76
N ILE A 273 3.67 10.32 -5.66
CA ILE A 273 4.15 9.71 -6.91
C ILE A 273 4.88 10.71 -7.79
N LEU A 274 4.38 11.94 -7.89
CA LEU A 274 4.89 12.92 -8.87
C LEU A 274 6.03 13.79 -8.32
N HIS A 275 6.11 13.99 -7.02
CA HIS A 275 7.04 14.94 -6.38
C HIS A 275 7.90 14.35 -5.26
N TYR A 276 7.45 13.27 -4.61
CA TYR A 276 8.24 12.55 -3.61
C TYR A 276 8.87 11.28 -4.20
N SER A 277 9.31 11.39 -5.44
CA SER A 277 9.85 10.29 -6.24
C SER A 277 11.04 10.76 -7.06
N LYS A 278 11.79 9.79 -7.60
CA LYS A 278 12.84 10.05 -8.58
C LYS A 278 12.22 9.91 -9.97
N GLU A 279 12.13 11.02 -10.68
CA GLU A 279 11.72 11.02 -12.09
C GLU A 279 12.85 10.47 -12.96
N ILE A 280 12.54 9.46 -13.75
CA ILE A 280 13.44 8.83 -14.72
C ILE A 280 12.98 9.32 -16.10
N PRO A 281 13.71 10.25 -16.72
CA PRO A 281 13.38 10.70 -18.05
C PRO A 281 13.58 9.57 -19.06
N ILE A 282 12.70 9.51 -20.05
CA ILE A 282 12.88 8.64 -21.22
C ILE A 282 14.24 8.98 -21.83
N SER A 283 15.16 8.01 -21.90
CA SER A 283 16.43 8.23 -22.57
C SER A 283 16.18 8.58 -24.03
N ASP A 284 16.93 9.54 -24.57
CA ASP A 284 16.88 9.94 -25.99
C ASP A 284 17.29 8.81 -26.98
N SER A 285 17.42 7.56 -26.51
CA SER A 285 17.81 6.38 -27.29
C SER A 285 16.72 5.86 -28.24
N GLU A 286 15.53 6.46 -28.27
CA GLU A 286 14.52 6.25 -29.32
C GLU A 286 14.63 7.26 -30.48
N LYS A 287 15.80 7.91 -30.66
CA LYS A 287 16.11 8.72 -31.85
C LYS A 287 16.90 7.95 -32.92
N VAL A 288 16.49 6.74 -33.28
CA VAL A 288 16.90 6.04 -34.52
C VAL A 288 15.78 5.02 -34.78
N GLU A 289 15.00 5.04 -35.86
CA GLU A 289 15.36 5.06 -37.28
C GLU A 289 14.36 5.92 -38.08
N ASN A 290 14.91 6.76 -38.99
CA ASN A 290 14.17 7.39 -40.09
C ASN A 290 13.95 6.40 -41.23
#